data_AF-A0A7X7FNC5-F1
#
_entry.id   AF-A0A7X7FNC5-F1
#
_cell.length_a   1.000
_cell.length_b   1.000
_cell.length_c   1.000
_cell.angle_alpha   90.00
_cell.angle_beta   90.00
_cell.angle_gamma   90.00
#
_symmetry.space_group_name_H-M   'P 1'
#
loop_
_entity.id
_entity.type
_entity.pdbx_description
1 polymer ?
#
loop_
_entity_poly.entity_id
_entity_poly.type
_entity_poly.pdbx_seq_one_letter_code
_entity_poly.pdbx_strand_id
1 'polypeptide(L)'
;MSLWDHLLAGRDPTRQWIADPRTRIELDLDCCSLCGIRLNQPVENLSRLGPPDNLRPTHYEVYEYRKLGFSFDADRGVITAFTVIFRPNDTTPGMTGFSGTVLHAGRKIPLDSDTSEEQFVAEFGSPYWREEEDDGEILDFYESGRIEWQAEFCSDKTLDVLVVTTTPTLADPEARQYFKVDKPWPPRS
;
A
#
# COMPACT_ATOMS: atom_id res chain seq x y z
N MET A 1 34.22 8.56 6.97
CA MET A 1 33.60 7.22 6.85
C MET A 1 34.67 6.23 6.47
N SER A 2 34.75 5.11 7.19
CA SER A 2 35.85 4.15 7.09
C SER A 2 35.50 3.01 6.15
N LEU A 3 36.49 2.47 5.41
CA LEU A 3 36.36 1.27 4.57
C LEU A 3 35.79 0.06 5.34
N TRP A 4 35.97 0.05 6.67
CA TRP A 4 35.50 -0.97 7.59
C TRP A 4 33.99 -0.91 7.86
N ASP A 5 33.36 0.27 7.76
CA ASP A 5 31.91 0.44 7.91
C ASP A 5 31.15 -0.26 6.77
N HIS A 6 31.76 -0.36 5.58
CA HIS A 6 31.20 -1.08 4.44
C HIS A 6 31.35 -2.61 4.52
N LEU A 7 32.33 -3.12 5.26
CA LEU A 7 32.59 -4.56 5.41
C LEU A 7 31.79 -5.20 6.56
N LEU A 8 31.43 -4.42 7.58
CA LEU A 8 30.63 -4.86 8.73
C LEU A 8 29.15 -4.47 8.64
N ALA A 9 28.77 -3.57 7.73
CA ALA A 9 27.38 -3.46 7.30
C ALA A 9 27.02 -4.72 6.51
N GLY A 10 26.70 -5.80 7.23
CA GLY A 10 26.30 -7.08 6.68
C GLY A 10 25.27 -6.87 5.58
N ARG A 11 25.40 -7.62 4.48
CA ARG A 11 24.38 -7.64 3.42
C ARG A 11 23.01 -7.80 4.09
N ASP A 12 22.08 -6.93 3.72
CA ASP A 12 20.71 -6.98 4.22
C ASP A 12 20.18 -8.43 4.14
N PRO A 13 19.62 -8.99 5.23
CA PRO A 13 19.26 -10.41 5.29
C PRO A 13 18.26 -10.82 4.21
N THR A 14 17.44 -9.87 3.72
CA THR A 14 16.48 -10.10 2.64
C THR A 14 17.13 -10.54 1.32
N ARG A 15 18.43 -10.28 1.13
CA ARG A 15 19.18 -10.73 -0.07
C ARG A 15 19.24 -12.24 -0.21
N GLN A 16 18.97 -12.99 0.86
CA GLN A 16 18.91 -14.45 0.87
C GLN A 16 17.50 -15.00 0.70
N TRP A 17 16.48 -14.15 0.62
CA TRP A 17 15.10 -14.58 0.43
C TRP A 17 14.92 -15.26 -0.93
N ILE A 18 14.13 -16.33 -0.94
CA ILE A 18 13.92 -17.17 -2.11
C ILE A 18 12.44 -17.10 -2.47
N ALA A 19 12.17 -16.59 -3.67
CA ALA A 19 10.81 -16.53 -4.19
C ALA A 19 10.20 -17.94 -4.31
N ASP A 20 8.99 -18.11 -3.79
CA ASP A 20 8.17 -19.29 -4.05
C ASP A 20 7.46 -19.09 -5.38
N PRO A 21 7.74 -19.91 -6.42
CA PRO A 21 7.11 -19.78 -7.74
C PRO A 21 5.59 -20.02 -7.73
N ARG A 22 5.03 -20.51 -6.63
CA ARG A 22 3.58 -20.70 -6.45
C ARG A 22 2.89 -19.45 -5.90
N THR A 23 3.65 -18.44 -5.49
CA THR A 23 3.09 -17.18 -4.99
C THR A 23 2.36 -16.47 -6.13
N ARG A 24 1.07 -16.19 -5.88
CA ARG A 24 0.24 -15.43 -6.79
C ARG A 24 0.40 -13.95 -6.47
N ILE A 25 0.55 -13.14 -7.50
CA ILE A 25 0.51 -11.69 -7.37
C ILE A 25 -0.96 -11.27 -7.38
N GLU A 26 -1.53 -11.14 -6.20
CA GLU A 26 -2.96 -10.96 -5.99
C GLU A 26 -3.22 -10.01 -4.83
N LEU A 27 -4.00 -8.96 -5.07
CA LEU A 27 -4.55 -8.08 -4.06
C LEU A 27 -5.94 -8.59 -3.70
N ASP A 28 -6.12 -9.08 -2.48
CA ASP A 28 -7.42 -9.47 -1.94
C ASP A 28 -7.89 -8.40 -0.95
N LEU A 29 -8.86 -7.62 -1.41
CA LEU A 29 -9.41 -6.49 -0.67
C LEU A 29 -10.26 -6.95 0.52
N ASP A 30 -11.02 -8.05 0.40
CA ASP A 30 -11.83 -8.59 1.49
C ASP A 30 -10.97 -9.02 2.69
N CYS A 31 -9.80 -9.58 2.39
CA CYS A 31 -8.84 -10.03 3.40
C CYS A 31 -7.79 -8.97 3.78
N CYS A 32 -7.79 -7.80 3.12
CA CYS A 32 -6.73 -6.78 3.24
C CYS A 32 -5.34 -7.42 3.13
N SER A 33 -5.11 -8.16 2.04
CA SER A 33 -3.90 -8.94 1.83
C SER A 33 -3.32 -8.77 0.43
N LEU A 34 -2.00 -8.81 0.34
CA LEU A 34 -1.27 -8.73 -0.92
C LEU A 34 -0.34 -9.93 -1.06
N CYS A 35 -0.46 -10.67 -2.16
CA CYS A 35 0.20 -11.95 -2.39
C CYS A 35 -0.08 -12.99 -1.28
N GLY A 36 -1.24 -12.89 -0.63
CA GLY A 36 -1.65 -13.70 0.52
C GLY A 36 -0.94 -13.35 1.83
N ILE A 37 -0.19 -12.25 1.88
CA ILE A 37 0.43 -11.70 3.10
C ILE A 37 -0.49 -10.61 3.65
N ARG A 38 -0.79 -10.68 4.95
CA ARG A 38 -1.70 -9.76 5.63
C ARG A 38 -0.92 -8.77 6.49
N LEU A 39 -1.57 -7.65 6.80
CA LEU A 39 -1.10 -6.73 7.83
C LEU A 39 -1.02 -7.41 9.20
N ASN A 40 -0.20 -6.86 10.10
CA ASN A 40 0.17 -7.43 11.40
C ASN A 40 0.89 -8.78 11.34
N GLN A 41 1.41 -9.18 10.18
CA GLN A 41 2.25 -10.37 10.06
C GLN A 41 3.74 -10.00 10.09
N PRO A 42 4.63 -10.95 10.47
CA PRO A 42 6.06 -10.72 10.43
C PRO A 42 6.57 -10.50 8.99
N VAL A 43 7.57 -9.63 8.82
CA VAL A 43 8.19 -9.34 7.52
C VAL A 43 8.85 -10.58 6.87
N GLU A 44 9.18 -11.61 7.65
CA GLU A 44 9.71 -12.88 7.13
C GLU A 44 8.74 -13.56 6.16
N ASN A 45 7.43 -13.29 6.26
CA ASN A 45 6.45 -13.79 5.30
C ASN A 45 6.66 -13.22 3.90
N LEU A 46 7.31 -12.06 3.76
CA LEU A 46 7.68 -11.47 2.45
C LEU A 46 8.78 -12.29 1.73
N SER A 47 9.50 -13.16 2.44
CA SER A 47 10.58 -13.96 1.84
C SER A 47 10.15 -14.79 0.63
N ARG A 48 8.88 -15.21 0.59
CA ARG A 48 8.26 -15.93 -0.53
C ARG A 48 8.17 -15.10 -1.82
N LEU A 49 8.34 -13.78 -1.76
CA LEU A 49 8.41 -12.89 -2.91
C LEU A 49 9.85 -12.75 -3.45
N GLY A 50 10.84 -13.29 -2.74
CA GLY A 50 12.24 -13.07 -3.02
C GLY A 50 12.75 -11.72 -2.48
N PRO A 51 13.97 -11.33 -2.87
CA PRO A 51 14.61 -10.13 -2.34
C PRO A 51 13.92 -8.85 -2.86
N PRO A 52 13.66 -7.84 -2.01
CA PRO A 52 13.21 -6.51 -2.45
C PRO A 52 14.24 -5.82 -3.35
N ASP A 53 13.74 -4.90 -4.17
CA ASP A 53 14.53 -4.14 -5.15
C ASP A 53 15.36 -3.01 -4.50
N ASN A 54 14.87 -2.43 -3.39
CA ASN A 54 15.50 -1.29 -2.72
C ASN A 54 16.75 -1.68 -1.88
N LEU A 55 17.51 -0.66 -1.50
CA LEU A 55 18.72 -0.83 -0.69
C LEU A 55 18.36 -0.81 0.80
N ARG A 56 18.84 -1.83 1.53
CA ARG A 56 18.66 -1.96 2.99
C ARG A 56 17.18 -1.95 3.44
N PRO A 57 16.30 -2.76 2.83
CA PRO A 57 14.87 -2.79 3.20
C PRO A 57 14.64 -3.06 4.69
N THR A 58 15.45 -3.90 5.33
CA THR A 58 15.31 -4.21 6.77
C THR A 58 15.64 -3.01 7.65
N HIS A 59 16.56 -2.13 7.21
CA HIS A 59 16.96 -0.96 7.99
C HIS A 59 15.91 0.14 7.96
N TYR A 60 15.29 0.34 6.80
CA TYR A 60 14.25 1.35 6.60
C TYR A 60 12.85 0.82 6.86
N GLU A 61 12.70 -0.49 7.05
CA GLU A 61 11.42 -1.19 7.19
C GLU A 61 10.46 -0.97 6.00
N VAL A 62 11.04 -0.76 4.81
CA VAL A 62 10.32 -0.59 3.55
C VAL A 62 10.83 -1.63 2.56
N TYR A 63 9.93 -2.43 2.00
CA TYR A 63 10.24 -3.55 1.12
C TYR A 63 9.61 -3.31 -0.25
N GLU A 64 10.39 -2.78 -1.19
CA GLU A 64 9.89 -2.40 -2.51
C GLU A 64 10.02 -3.55 -3.51
N TYR A 65 8.93 -3.87 -4.20
CA TYR A 65 8.87 -4.83 -5.31
C TYR A 65 8.49 -4.08 -6.57
N ARG A 66 9.44 -3.27 -7.06
CA ARG A 66 9.23 -2.24 -8.08
C ARG A 66 8.65 -2.77 -9.37
N LYS A 67 9.15 -3.91 -9.84
CA LYS A 67 8.66 -4.57 -11.07
C LYS A 67 7.29 -5.22 -10.93
N LEU A 68 6.80 -5.37 -9.71
CA LEU A 68 5.48 -5.90 -9.42
C LEU A 68 4.47 -4.80 -9.07
N GLY A 69 4.94 -3.56 -8.87
CA GLY A 69 4.12 -2.39 -8.61
C GLY A 69 3.56 -2.30 -7.20
N PHE A 70 4.33 -2.71 -6.19
CA PHE A 70 3.92 -2.53 -4.81
C PHE A 70 5.10 -2.48 -3.83
N SER A 71 4.83 -2.02 -2.62
CA SER A 71 5.72 -2.06 -1.47
C SER A 71 4.99 -2.50 -0.20
N PHE A 72 5.77 -2.92 0.80
CA PHE A 72 5.29 -3.12 2.17
C PHE A 72 6.07 -2.22 3.11
N ASP A 73 5.37 -1.66 4.09
CA ASP A 73 5.92 -0.93 5.22
C ASP A 73 5.79 -1.77 6.47
N ALA A 74 6.75 -1.64 7.38
CA ALA A 74 6.76 -2.32 8.65
C ALA A 74 7.19 -1.41 9.81
N ASP A 75 6.80 -1.80 11.02
CA ASP A 75 7.34 -1.28 12.28
C ASP A 75 7.85 -2.46 13.09
N ARG A 76 9.14 -2.42 13.48
CA ARG A 76 9.81 -3.44 14.31
C ARG A 76 9.60 -4.86 13.78
N GLY A 77 9.74 -5.05 12.47
CA GLY A 77 9.62 -6.32 11.77
C GLY A 77 8.18 -6.82 11.58
N VAL A 78 7.17 -5.99 11.83
CA VAL A 78 5.76 -6.32 11.62
C VAL A 78 5.19 -5.45 10.51
N ILE A 79 4.56 -6.06 9.52
CA ILE A 79 3.93 -5.38 8.38
C ILE A 79 2.77 -4.52 8.87
N THR A 80 2.83 -3.22 8.62
CA THR A 80 1.85 -2.22 9.05
C THR A 80 1.07 -1.65 7.88
N ALA A 81 1.67 -1.60 6.69
CA ALA A 81 0.98 -1.20 5.47
C ALA A 81 1.49 -1.95 4.24
N PHE A 82 0.71 -1.90 3.17
CA PHE A 82 1.20 -2.11 1.82
C PHE A 82 0.61 -1.06 0.89
N THR A 83 1.37 -0.76 -0.16
CA THR A 83 1.01 0.23 -1.18
C THR A 83 1.03 -0.45 -2.53
N VAL A 84 -0.05 -0.31 -3.29
CA VAL A 84 -0.18 -0.83 -4.65
C VAL A 84 -0.23 0.34 -5.63
N ILE A 85 0.70 0.35 -6.58
CA ILE A 85 0.85 1.41 -7.57
C ILE A 85 0.10 1.00 -8.83
N PHE A 86 -0.96 1.70 -9.20
CA PHE A 86 -1.65 1.49 -10.47
C PHE A 86 -1.02 2.37 -11.56
N ARG A 87 -0.67 3.62 -11.24
CA ARG A 87 -0.06 4.57 -12.18
C ARG A 87 1.31 5.07 -11.68
N PRO A 88 2.42 4.51 -12.18
CA PRO A 88 3.74 5.04 -11.84
C PRO A 88 3.90 6.50 -12.24
N ASN A 89 4.47 7.31 -11.36
CA ASN A 89 4.69 8.73 -11.53
C ASN A 89 6.06 9.14 -10.95
N ASP A 90 6.34 10.44 -10.90
CA ASP A 90 7.63 10.96 -10.42
C ASP A 90 7.86 10.73 -8.90
N THR A 91 6.80 10.49 -8.12
CA THR A 91 6.90 10.20 -6.68
C THR A 91 7.18 8.72 -6.38
N THR A 92 7.06 7.85 -7.38
CA THR A 92 7.26 6.40 -7.29
C THR A 92 8.39 5.89 -8.21
N PRO A 93 9.61 6.45 -8.11
CA PRO A 93 10.66 6.25 -9.11
C PRO A 93 11.07 4.78 -9.26
N GLY A 94 10.92 4.28 -10.48
CA GLY A 94 11.29 2.92 -10.87
C GLY A 94 10.24 1.85 -10.58
N MET A 95 9.11 2.22 -9.97
CA MET A 95 7.94 1.35 -9.86
C MET A 95 7.29 1.15 -11.25
N THR A 96 6.70 -0.02 -11.47
CA THR A 96 5.79 -0.29 -12.58
C THR A 96 4.35 -0.34 -12.07
N GLY A 97 3.36 -0.21 -12.96
CA GLY A 97 1.97 -0.42 -12.56
C GLY A 97 1.74 -1.86 -12.11
N PHE A 98 0.83 -2.06 -11.16
CA PHE A 98 0.48 -3.35 -10.61
C PHE A 98 -0.05 -4.26 -11.72
N SER A 99 0.59 -5.42 -11.86
CA SER A 99 0.28 -6.40 -12.92
C SER A 99 -0.40 -7.66 -12.38
N GLY A 100 -0.79 -7.64 -11.11
CA GLY A 100 -1.47 -8.74 -10.44
C GLY A 100 -2.96 -8.82 -10.73
N THR A 101 -3.63 -9.75 -10.05
CA THR A 101 -5.08 -9.82 -10.02
C THR A 101 -5.62 -9.08 -8.80
N VAL A 102 -6.72 -8.34 -8.95
CA VAL A 102 -7.46 -7.77 -7.81
C VAL A 102 -8.72 -8.60 -7.55
N LEU A 103 -8.93 -8.97 -6.28
CA LEU A 103 -10.09 -9.70 -5.80
C LEU A 103 -10.92 -8.85 -4.84
N HIS A 104 -12.23 -8.90 -5.02
CA HIS A 104 -13.22 -8.35 -4.09
C HIS A 104 -14.50 -9.19 -4.14
N ALA A 105 -15.17 -9.38 -3.01
CA ALA A 105 -16.32 -10.27 -2.85
C ALA A 105 -16.11 -11.67 -3.46
N GLY A 106 -14.90 -12.22 -3.34
CA GLY A 106 -14.51 -13.53 -3.89
C GLY A 106 -14.46 -13.62 -5.43
N ARG A 107 -14.55 -12.50 -6.16
CA ARG A 107 -14.44 -12.43 -7.62
C ARG A 107 -13.26 -11.57 -8.06
N LYS A 108 -12.78 -11.81 -9.28
CA LYS A 108 -11.82 -10.90 -9.94
C LYS A 108 -12.54 -9.63 -10.38
N ILE A 109 -11.94 -8.47 -10.12
CA ILE A 109 -12.44 -7.18 -10.58
C ILE A 109 -11.41 -6.48 -11.47
N PRO A 110 -11.83 -5.74 -12.51
CA PRO A 110 -10.93 -4.97 -13.36
C PRO A 110 -10.61 -3.64 -12.67
N LEU A 111 -9.66 -3.67 -11.75
CA LEU A 111 -9.13 -2.47 -11.08
C LEU A 111 -7.73 -2.17 -11.65
N ASP A 112 -7.59 -1.03 -12.29
CA ASP A 112 -6.38 -0.58 -12.99
C ASP A 112 -6.27 0.95 -13.03
N SER A 113 -5.25 1.48 -13.71
CA SER A 113 -4.98 2.92 -13.82
C SER A 113 -5.99 3.71 -14.64
N ASP A 114 -6.94 3.06 -15.30
CA ASP A 114 -8.03 3.70 -16.05
C ASP A 114 -9.33 3.72 -15.21
N THR A 115 -9.32 3.06 -14.04
CA THR A 115 -10.48 3.06 -13.14
C THR A 115 -10.72 4.45 -12.59
N SER A 116 -11.91 5.00 -12.80
CA SER A 116 -12.27 6.31 -12.25
C SER A 116 -12.67 6.24 -10.77
N GLU A 117 -12.58 7.37 -10.07
CA GLU A 117 -13.12 7.54 -8.73
C GLU A 117 -14.59 7.09 -8.63
N GLU A 118 -15.42 7.48 -9.60
CA GLU A 118 -16.85 7.09 -9.65
C GLU A 118 -17.02 5.56 -9.74
N GLN A 119 -16.22 4.89 -10.56
CA GLN A 119 -16.23 3.43 -10.68
C GLN A 119 -15.77 2.76 -9.39
N PHE A 120 -14.74 3.31 -8.74
CA PHE A 120 -14.24 2.83 -7.46
C PHE A 120 -15.32 2.94 -6.38
N VAL A 121 -15.94 4.11 -6.23
CA VAL A 121 -17.03 4.35 -5.27
C VAL A 121 -18.25 3.48 -5.58
N ALA A 122 -18.55 3.22 -6.87
CA ALA A 122 -19.64 2.32 -7.24
C ALA A 122 -19.38 0.86 -6.85
N GLU A 123 -18.12 0.41 -6.87
CA GLU A 123 -17.74 -0.95 -6.48
C GLU A 123 -17.59 -1.11 -4.96
N PHE A 124 -17.03 -0.13 -4.26
CA PHE A 124 -16.66 -0.24 -2.84
C PHE A 124 -17.55 0.56 -1.86
N GLY A 125 -18.47 1.38 -2.39
CA GLY A 125 -19.29 2.29 -1.60
C GLY A 125 -18.63 3.65 -1.38
N SER A 126 -19.28 4.52 -0.62
CA SER A 126 -18.75 5.86 -0.35
C SER A 126 -17.62 5.82 0.68
N PRO A 127 -16.56 6.63 0.51
CA PRO A 127 -15.51 6.74 1.50
C PRO A 127 -16.03 7.36 2.80
N TYR A 128 -15.34 7.08 3.90
CA TYR A 128 -15.58 7.76 5.16
C TYR A 128 -15.25 9.25 5.05
N TRP A 129 -14.15 9.61 4.39
CA TRP A 129 -13.79 11.00 4.09
C TRP A 129 -13.22 11.10 2.68
N ARG A 130 -13.45 12.23 2.02
CA ARG A 130 -12.92 12.55 0.70
C ARG A 130 -12.30 13.93 0.76
N GLU A 131 -11.03 14.01 0.39
CA GLU A 131 -10.32 15.27 0.19
C GLU A 131 -10.06 15.46 -1.30
N GLU A 132 -10.23 16.68 -1.81
CA GLU A 132 -9.82 17.06 -3.17
C GLU A 132 -8.84 18.21 -3.04
N GLU A 133 -7.62 18.01 -3.54
CA GLU A 133 -6.54 18.97 -3.46
C GLU A 133 -6.68 20.09 -4.51
N ASP A 134 -5.95 21.18 -4.34
CA ASP A 134 -6.05 22.36 -5.21
C ASP A 134 -5.65 22.08 -6.68
N ASP A 135 -4.85 21.04 -6.92
CA ASP A 135 -4.45 20.59 -8.26
C ASP A 135 -5.40 19.54 -8.86
N GLY A 136 -6.45 19.17 -8.12
CA GLY A 136 -7.50 18.24 -8.54
C GLY A 136 -7.23 16.78 -8.20
N GLU A 137 -6.13 16.44 -7.54
CA GLU A 137 -5.92 15.11 -6.97
C GLU A 137 -6.96 14.82 -5.88
N ILE A 138 -7.38 13.56 -5.76
CA ILE A 138 -8.43 13.15 -4.82
C ILE A 138 -7.88 12.05 -3.92
N LEU A 139 -8.12 12.20 -2.63
CA LEU A 139 -7.77 11.23 -1.60
C LEU A 139 -9.03 10.76 -0.88
N ASP A 140 -9.40 9.51 -1.12
CA ASP A 140 -10.54 8.85 -0.48
C ASP A 140 -10.08 7.95 0.67
N PHE A 141 -10.61 8.19 1.87
CA PHE A 141 -10.34 7.41 3.08
C PHE A 141 -11.49 6.43 3.35
N TYR A 142 -11.23 5.13 3.24
CA TYR A 142 -12.16 4.04 3.58
C TYR A 142 -11.77 3.42 4.91
N GLU A 143 -12.67 3.48 5.88
CA GLU A 143 -12.35 3.13 7.26
C GLU A 143 -13.10 1.90 7.75
N SER A 144 -12.36 0.87 8.14
CA SER A 144 -12.90 -0.38 8.69
C SER A 144 -12.18 -0.75 9.99
N GLY A 145 -12.57 -0.07 11.07
CA GLY A 145 -12.08 -0.35 12.42
C GLY A 145 -10.64 0.06 12.62
N ARG A 146 -9.70 -0.88 12.46
CA ARG A 146 -8.25 -0.61 12.57
C ARG A 146 -7.54 -0.61 11.22
N ILE A 147 -8.26 -0.91 10.14
CA ILE A 147 -7.73 -0.90 8.79
C ILE A 147 -8.31 0.30 8.06
N GLU A 148 -7.44 1.06 7.41
CA GLU A 148 -7.79 2.15 6.50
C GLU A 148 -7.32 1.76 5.10
N TRP A 149 -8.14 2.03 4.09
CA TRP A 149 -7.66 2.16 2.71
C TRP A 149 -7.63 3.62 2.34
N GLN A 150 -6.56 4.03 1.67
CA GLN A 150 -6.45 5.33 1.02
C GLN A 150 -6.37 5.08 -0.48
N ALA A 151 -7.42 5.46 -1.20
CA ALA A 151 -7.44 5.44 -2.64
C ALA A 151 -7.10 6.84 -3.16
N GLU A 152 -5.98 6.94 -3.85
CA GLU A 152 -5.48 8.17 -4.44
C GLU A 152 -5.83 8.18 -5.93
N PHE A 153 -6.38 9.29 -6.41
CA PHE A 153 -6.72 9.51 -7.80
C PHE A 153 -6.03 10.76 -8.33
N CYS A 154 -5.48 10.68 -9.54
CA CYS A 154 -4.88 11.82 -10.21
C CYS A 154 -5.92 12.92 -10.50
N SER A 155 -5.46 14.09 -10.97
CA SER A 155 -6.32 15.19 -11.42
C SER A 155 -7.29 14.87 -12.57
N ASP A 156 -7.05 13.78 -13.32
CA ASP A 156 -8.00 13.23 -14.31
C ASP A 156 -9.03 12.26 -13.70
N LYS A 157 -9.01 12.13 -12.36
CA LYS A 157 -9.90 11.31 -11.52
C LYS A 157 -9.78 9.82 -11.73
N THR A 158 -8.62 9.36 -12.16
CA THR A 158 -8.33 7.93 -12.32
C THR A 158 -7.33 7.43 -11.28
N LEU A 159 -7.44 6.15 -10.94
CA LEU A 159 -6.75 5.52 -9.83
C LEU A 159 -5.23 5.57 -10.02
N ASP A 160 -4.54 6.13 -9.03
CA ASP A 160 -3.09 6.24 -8.99
C ASP A 160 -2.51 5.16 -8.06
N VAL A 161 -2.91 5.23 -6.79
CA VAL A 161 -2.33 4.42 -5.71
C VAL A 161 -3.44 3.92 -4.79
N LEU A 162 -3.26 2.72 -4.23
CA LEU A 162 -4.03 2.23 -3.09
C LEU A 162 -3.09 1.87 -1.95
N VAL A 163 -3.23 2.56 -0.83
CA VAL A 163 -2.55 2.22 0.43
C VAL A 163 -3.52 1.49 1.35
N VAL A 164 -3.06 0.42 2.00
CA VAL A 164 -3.83 -0.30 3.03
C VAL A 164 -2.99 -0.35 4.29
N THR A 165 -3.49 0.18 5.40
CA THR A 165 -2.69 0.40 6.63
C THR A 165 -3.43 0.01 7.91
N THR A 166 -2.69 -0.41 8.94
CA THR A 166 -3.18 -0.63 10.31
C THR A 166 -3.20 0.63 11.18
N THR A 167 -2.70 1.74 10.64
CA THR A 167 -2.60 3.02 11.34
C THR A 167 -3.43 4.04 10.57
N PRO A 168 -4.77 4.06 10.77
CA PRO A 168 -5.63 5.00 10.07
C PRO A 168 -5.18 6.43 10.29
N THR A 169 -5.01 7.16 9.19
CA THR A 169 -4.61 8.57 9.20
C THR A 169 -5.61 9.40 9.97
N LEU A 170 -6.91 9.15 9.78
CA LEU A 170 -7.96 9.92 10.42
C LEU A 170 -8.24 9.53 11.88
N ALA A 171 -7.45 8.61 12.45
CA ALA A 171 -7.38 8.41 13.90
C ALA A 171 -6.55 9.49 14.60
N ASP A 172 -5.63 10.15 13.90
CA ASP A 172 -4.79 11.21 14.43
C ASP A 172 -5.52 12.56 14.45
N PRO A 173 -5.69 13.20 15.63
CA PRO A 173 -6.29 14.54 15.73
C PRO A 173 -5.62 15.61 14.85
N GLU A 174 -4.30 15.54 14.65
CA GLU A 174 -3.58 16.53 13.83
C GLU A 174 -3.94 16.37 12.35
N ALA A 175 -3.92 15.13 11.83
CA ALA A 175 -4.37 14.83 10.47
C ALA A 175 -5.85 15.23 10.26
N ARG A 176 -6.72 14.93 11.22
CA ARG A 176 -8.13 15.34 11.16
C ARG A 176 -8.30 16.86 11.10
N GLN A 177 -7.47 17.61 11.80
CA GLN A 177 -7.46 19.08 11.74
C GLN A 177 -6.98 19.57 10.38
N TYR A 178 -5.92 18.95 9.84
CA TYR A 178 -5.36 19.27 8.52
C TYR A 178 -6.40 19.08 7.40
N PHE A 179 -7.03 17.89 7.35
CA PHE A 179 -8.08 17.55 6.39
C PHE A 179 -9.47 18.10 6.76
N LYS A 180 -9.56 18.92 7.83
CA LYS A 180 -10.82 19.54 8.31
C LYS A 180 -11.97 18.54 8.49
N VAL A 181 -11.66 17.33 8.96
CA VAL A 181 -12.63 16.24 9.12
C VAL A 181 -13.64 16.55 10.23
N ASP A 182 -14.90 16.71 9.85
CA ASP A 182 -16.00 17.01 10.76
C ASP A 182 -16.79 15.77 11.22
N LYS A 183 -16.63 14.64 10.52
CA LYS A 183 -17.29 13.38 10.87
C LYS A 183 -16.75 12.81 12.19
N PRO A 184 -17.60 12.22 13.04
CA PRO A 184 -17.20 11.71 14.35
C PRO A 184 -16.28 10.50 14.24
N TRP A 185 -15.24 10.44 15.08
CA TRP A 185 -14.31 9.32 15.17
C TRP A 185 -14.47 8.52 16.47
N PRO A 186 -14.38 7.19 16.45
CA PRO A 186 -14.25 6.32 15.27
C PRO A 186 -15.53 6.31 14.42
N PRO A 187 -15.46 5.88 13.14
CA PRO A 187 -16.62 5.71 12.29
C PRO A 187 -17.66 4.82 12.98
N ARG A 188 -18.93 5.22 12.92
CA ARG A 188 -20.04 4.41 13.44
C ARG A 188 -20.54 3.51 12.33
N SER A 189 -20.60 2.20 12.60
CA SER A 189 -21.26 1.20 11.75
C SER A 189 -22.75 1.45 11.64
#